data_AF-A0AA51HMN6-F1
#
_entry.id   AF-A0AA51HMN6-F1
#
_cell.length_a   1.000
_cell.length_b   1.000
_cell.length_c   1.000
_cell.angle_alpha   90.00
_cell.angle_beta   90.00
_cell.angle_gamma   90.00
#
_symmetry.space_group_name_H-M   'P 1'
#
loop_
_entity.id
_entity.type
_entity.pdbx_description
1 polymer ?
#
loop_
_entity_poly.entity_id
_entity_poly.type
_entity_poly.pdbx_seq_one_letter_code
_entity_poly.pdbx_strand_id
1 'polypeptide(L)'
;MTDFDKKEDYLELMTCQIRCKKARDMIAEEISQHIDDQKESYINEGFDKDTALITALKQMGDPLEVGKQMDKIHKPRLEWKVSLTALILCLVGILVQIHINKSLGAINPVLEMNIKKQIVYLITGLLLMMAGYLVDYSIIGKYPKVIWSLLIIGILIYAPFGNWINGQMAYLNAYSCLFIPVYGGIMFAYRKKGYVGIIKCLLFSIFACVIISEFIVPLSVYLGLIFSNLIMLSAAVKKNWFGASKGKAMAIIWGWIPIAGLIRILSFSQYQVEGIRNKIDTMIRPELYERGYQMNEVRKIIGNSRLFGFDPDISMGFLSGYNNDYILTYIFGRWGIAAGVFIIILFITLIVHMICVSMHQKIH
;
A
#
# COMPACT_ATOMS: atom_id res chain seq x y z
N MET A 1 -24.16 22.60 40.03
CA MET A 1 -23.55 22.20 38.75
C MET A 1 -22.05 22.41 38.92
N THR A 2 -21.31 21.32 38.98
CA THR A 2 -19.88 21.32 39.28
C THR A 2 -19.07 21.82 38.08
N ASP A 3 -17.82 22.20 38.31
CA ASP A 3 -16.87 22.57 37.24
C ASP A 3 -16.73 21.47 36.17
N PHE A 4 -16.86 20.21 36.58
CA PHE A 4 -16.79 19.06 35.69
C PHE A 4 -18.01 19.02 34.75
N ASP A 5 -19.22 19.22 35.29
CA ASP A 5 -20.48 19.18 34.53
C ASP A 5 -20.50 20.23 33.39
N LYS A 6 -19.99 21.44 33.64
CA LYS A 6 -19.99 22.53 32.63
C LYS A 6 -19.06 22.25 31.44
N LYS A 7 -17.91 21.62 31.71
CA LYS A 7 -16.94 21.24 30.68
C LYS A 7 -17.50 20.09 29.83
N GLU A 8 -18.11 19.12 30.48
CA GLU A 8 -18.69 17.94 29.84
C GLU A 8 -19.86 18.34 28.93
N ASP A 9 -20.76 19.21 29.40
CA ASP A 9 -21.85 19.79 28.59
C ASP A 9 -21.32 20.52 27.34
N TYR A 10 -20.25 21.31 27.48
CA TYR A 10 -19.64 22.03 26.35
C TYR A 10 -19.10 21.05 25.29
N LEU A 11 -18.36 20.02 25.74
CA LEU A 11 -17.79 19.00 24.87
C LEU A 11 -18.87 18.16 24.20
N GLU A 12 -19.94 17.81 24.91
CA GLU A 12 -21.08 17.06 24.36
C GLU A 12 -21.78 17.88 23.26
N LEU A 13 -22.14 19.13 23.53
CA LEU A 13 -22.80 20.01 22.56
C LEU A 13 -21.96 20.23 21.29
N MET A 14 -20.64 20.39 21.45
CA MET A 14 -19.71 20.54 20.33
C MET A 14 -19.58 19.24 19.52
N THR A 15 -19.37 18.10 20.18
CA THR A 15 -19.15 16.81 19.51
C THR A 15 -20.40 16.29 18.80
N CYS A 16 -21.60 16.66 19.27
CA CYS A 16 -22.86 16.39 18.57
C CYS A 16 -22.90 16.97 17.15
N GLN A 17 -22.22 18.10 16.89
CA GLN A 17 -22.18 18.73 15.57
C GLN A 17 -21.23 18.03 14.58
N ILE A 18 -20.30 17.22 15.09
CA ILE A 18 -19.32 16.50 14.27
C ILE A 18 -19.97 15.23 13.73
N ARG A 19 -20.10 15.08 12.40
CA ARG A 19 -20.73 13.88 11.79
C ARG A 19 -19.82 12.67 11.79
N CYS A 20 -18.51 12.91 11.70
CA CYS A 20 -17.52 11.85 11.70
C CYS A 20 -17.38 11.27 13.11
N LYS A 21 -18.09 10.16 13.41
CA LYS A 21 -18.01 9.49 14.72
C LYS A 21 -16.56 9.13 15.11
N LYS A 22 -15.71 8.80 14.14
CA LYS A 22 -14.29 8.49 14.34
C LYS A 22 -13.46 9.68 14.87
N ALA A 23 -13.86 10.91 14.53
CA ALA A 23 -13.14 12.11 14.91
C ALA A 23 -13.66 12.71 16.23
N ARG A 24 -14.87 12.33 16.68
CA ARG A 24 -15.50 12.89 17.88
C ARG A 24 -14.63 12.72 19.12
N ASP A 25 -14.17 11.50 19.39
CA ASP A 25 -13.43 11.20 20.62
C ASP A 25 -12.06 11.89 20.65
N MET A 26 -11.36 11.87 19.51
CA MET A 26 -10.06 12.56 19.37
C MET A 26 -10.21 14.08 19.55
N ILE A 27 -11.20 14.69 18.90
CA ILE A 27 -11.43 16.14 18.99
C ILE A 27 -11.92 16.52 20.38
N ALA A 28 -12.74 15.69 21.01
CA ALA A 28 -13.18 15.90 22.39
C ALA A 28 -11.98 15.91 23.34
N GLU A 29 -11.04 14.97 23.19
CA GLU A 29 -9.84 14.87 24.01
C GLU A 29 -8.89 16.07 23.79
N GLU A 30 -8.65 16.47 22.54
CA GLU A 30 -7.81 17.62 22.19
C GLU A 30 -8.40 18.94 22.73
N ILE A 31 -9.70 19.16 22.55
CA ILE A 31 -10.39 20.36 23.04
C ILE A 31 -10.49 20.35 24.57
N SER A 32 -10.68 19.18 25.17
CA SER A 32 -10.67 19.00 26.62
C SER A 32 -9.31 19.39 27.22
N GLN A 33 -8.21 18.96 26.61
CA GLN A 33 -6.85 19.35 27.01
C GLN A 33 -6.63 20.85 26.83
N HIS A 34 -7.04 21.43 25.70
CA HIS A 34 -6.92 22.87 25.49
C HIS A 34 -7.70 23.70 26.51
N ILE A 35 -8.90 23.25 26.92
CA ILE A 35 -9.67 23.90 28.00
C ILE A 35 -8.92 23.81 29.33
N ASP A 36 -8.31 22.65 29.64
CA ASP A 36 -7.54 22.48 30.88
C ASP A 36 -6.29 23.36 30.90
N ASP A 37 -5.55 23.41 29.79
CA ASP A 37 -4.36 24.26 29.64
C ASP A 37 -4.71 25.75 29.81
N GLN A 38 -5.81 26.21 29.20
CA GLN A 38 -6.28 27.59 29.37
C GLN A 38 -6.74 27.88 30.80
N LYS A 39 -7.47 26.94 31.42
CA LYS A 39 -7.90 27.05 32.81
C LYS A 39 -6.69 27.19 33.73
N GLU A 40 -5.66 26.37 33.56
CA GLU A 40 -4.45 26.42 34.37
C GLU A 40 -3.68 27.74 34.19
N SER A 41 -3.63 28.27 32.96
CA SER A 41 -3.09 29.61 32.70
C SER A 41 -3.82 30.70 33.51
N TYR A 42 -5.15 30.70 33.50
CA TYR A 42 -5.93 31.68 34.27
C TYR A 42 -5.78 31.51 35.78
N ILE A 43 -5.65 30.28 36.28
CA ILE A 43 -5.35 30.04 37.70
C ILE A 43 -3.98 30.65 38.06
N ASN A 44 -2.98 30.51 37.20
CA ASN A 44 -1.65 31.09 37.40
C ASN A 44 -1.66 32.64 37.32
N GLU A 45 -2.61 33.21 36.60
CA GLU A 45 -2.87 34.66 36.57
C GLU A 45 -3.64 35.17 37.81
N GLY A 46 -4.04 34.28 38.72
CA GLY A 46 -4.64 34.61 40.00
C GLY A 46 -6.17 34.53 40.04
N PHE A 47 -6.82 33.97 39.01
CA PHE A 47 -8.26 33.72 39.02
C PHE A 47 -8.62 32.53 39.94
N ASP A 48 -9.81 32.55 40.53
CA ASP A 48 -10.35 31.36 41.20
C ASP A 48 -10.68 30.27 40.17
N LYS A 49 -10.76 29.01 40.63
CA LYS A 49 -10.91 27.84 39.75
C LYS A 49 -12.18 27.88 38.90
N ASP A 50 -13.29 28.35 39.45
CA ASP A 50 -14.59 28.36 38.76
C ASP A 50 -14.61 29.49 37.73
N THR A 51 -14.10 30.68 38.09
CA THR A 51 -14.00 31.81 37.15
C THR A 51 -12.98 31.53 36.05
N ALA A 52 -11.88 30.84 36.35
CA ALA A 52 -10.88 30.42 35.37
C ALA A 52 -11.49 29.47 34.31
N LEU A 53 -12.31 28.50 34.74
CA LEU A 53 -12.99 27.59 33.81
C LEU A 53 -13.99 28.32 32.93
N ILE A 54 -14.84 29.18 33.51
CA ILE A 54 -15.82 29.95 32.74
C ILE A 54 -15.13 30.85 31.72
N THR A 55 -14.01 31.45 32.09
CA THR A 55 -13.22 32.31 31.20
C THR A 55 -12.57 31.52 30.07
N ALA A 56 -12.02 30.33 30.36
CA ALA A 56 -11.50 29.40 29.35
C ALA A 56 -12.60 28.97 28.37
N LEU A 57 -13.77 28.54 28.86
CA LEU A 57 -14.90 28.17 28.00
C LEU A 57 -15.38 29.34 27.13
N LYS A 58 -15.40 30.56 27.66
CA LYS A 58 -15.78 31.77 26.91
C LYS A 58 -14.76 32.11 25.81
N GLN A 59 -13.47 31.84 26.04
CA GLN A 59 -12.42 31.96 25.03
C GLN A 59 -12.54 30.93 23.92
N MET A 60 -13.00 29.72 24.23
CA MET A 60 -13.23 28.67 23.23
C MET A 60 -14.38 29.01 22.26
N GLY A 61 -15.34 29.84 22.68
CA GLY A 61 -16.43 30.33 21.83
C GLY A 61 -17.72 29.52 21.96
N ASP A 62 -18.63 29.63 20.98
CA ASP A 62 -19.88 28.85 20.97
C ASP A 62 -19.61 27.39 20.57
N PRO A 63 -19.95 26.39 21.42
CA PRO A 63 -19.71 24.98 21.12
C PRO A 63 -20.37 24.53 19.81
N LEU A 64 -21.51 25.12 19.42
CA LEU A 64 -22.19 24.75 18.18
C LEU A 64 -21.42 25.22 16.93
N GLU A 65 -20.87 26.44 16.96
CA GLU A 65 -20.05 26.97 15.87
C GLU A 65 -18.71 26.26 15.77
N VAL A 66 -18.03 26.06 16.91
CA VAL A 66 -16.78 25.32 16.99
C VAL A 66 -16.98 23.89 16.46
N GLY A 67 -18.05 23.21 16.88
CA GLY A 67 -18.38 21.87 16.41
C GLY A 67 -18.60 21.79 14.88
N LYS A 68 -19.27 22.80 14.29
CA LYS A 68 -19.45 22.90 12.82
C LYS A 68 -18.14 23.18 12.08
N GLN A 69 -17.26 24.01 12.64
CA GLN A 69 -15.93 24.26 12.07
C GLN A 69 -15.07 22.99 12.13
N MET A 70 -15.11 22.28 13.26
CA MET A 70 -14.41 21.00 13.44
C MET A 70 -14.94 19.91 12.49
N ASP A 71 -16.26 19.81 12.27
CA ASP A 71 -16.85 18.90 11.27
C ASP A 71 -16.34 19.20 9.84
N LYS A 72 -16.19 20.48 9.50
CA LYS A 72 -15.74 20.91 8.17
C LYS A 72 -14.27 20.57 7.90
N ILE A 73 -13.43 20.64 8.95
CA ILE A 73 -12.00 20.31 8.87
C ILE A 73 -11.80 18.78 8.85
N HIS A 74 -12.59 18.04 9.63
CA HIS A 74 -12.41 16.60 9.86
C HIS A 74 -13.29 15.68 9.00
N LYS A 75 -13.85 16.20 7.89
CA LYS A 75 -14.54 15.36 6.90
C LYS A 75 -13.57 14.37 6.27
N PRO A 76 -13.84 13.05 6.25
CA PRO A 76 -13.00 12.08 5.56
C PRO A 76 -13.09 12.34 4.04
N ARG A 77 -12.10 13.03 3.48
CA ARG A 77 -12.07 13.35 2.05
C ARG A 77 -11.63 12.13 1.27
N LEU A 78 -12.57 11.50 0.57
CA LEU A 78 -12.21 10.56 -0.49
C LEU A 78 -11.59 11.40 -1.62
N GLU A 79 -10.33 11.15 -1.96
CA GLU A 79 -9.69 11.74 -3.13
C GLU A 79 -10.32 11.13 -4.39
N TRP A 80 -11.49 11.68 -4.75
CA TRP A 80 -12.37 11.16 -5.80
C TRP A 80 -11.65 10.96 -7.13
N LYS A 81 -10.62 11.76 -7.42
CA LYS A 81 -9.78 11.63 -8.62
C LYS A 81 -9.00 10.31 -8.63
N VAL A 82 -8.42 9.89 -7.49
CA VAL A 82 -7.69 8.61 -7.37
C VAL A 82 -8.67 7.44 -7.50
N SER A 83 -9.81 7.50 -6.81
CA SER A 83 -10.81 6.42 -6.87
C SER A 83 -11.43 6.29 -8.27
N LEU A 84 -11.72 7.41 -8.94
CA LEU A 84 -12.27 7.43 -10.29
C LEU A 84 -11.27 6.88 -11.31
N THR A 85 -10.00 7.28 -11.23
CA THR A 85 -8.96 6.76 -12.14
C THR A 85 -8.70 5.27 -11.93
N ALA A 86 -8.69 4.79 -10.67
CA ALA A 86 -8.62 3.36 -10.38
C ALA A 86 -9.82 2.60 -10.95
N LEU A 87 -11.05 3.14 -10.81
CA LEU A 87 -12.26 2.55 -11.38
C LEU A 87 -12.18 2.45 -12.92
N ILE A 88 -11.74 3.51 -13.59
CA ILE A 88 -11.54 3.52 -15.05
C ILE A 88 -10.54 2.43 -15.47
N LEU A 89 -9.40 2.29 -14.76
CA LEU A 89 -8.42 1.25 -15.04
C LEU A 89 -8.99 -0.17 -14.85
N CYS A 90 -9.80 -0.38 -13.81
CA CYS A 90 -10.50 -1.65 -13.60
C CYS A 90 -11.46 -1.98 -14.76
N LEU A 91 -12.23 -1.00 -15.22
CA LEU A 91 -13.15 -1.18 -16.36
C LEU A 91 -12.40 -1.49 -17.65
N VAL A 92 -11.32 -0.74 -17.95
CA VAL A 92 -10.44 -1.00 -19.09
C VAL A 92 -9.86 -2.41 -19.00
N GLY A 93 -9.35 -2.82 -17.84
CA GLY A 93 -8.79 -4.15 -17.62
C GLY A 93 -9.78 -5.28 -17.90
N ILE A 94 -11.05 -5.14 -17.47
CA ILE A 94 -12.10 -6.10 -17.79
C ILE A 94 -12.40 -6.14 -19.28
N LEU A 95 -12.51 -4.98 -19.94
CA LEU A 95 -12.75 -4.92 -21.39
C LEU A 95 -11.62 -5.62 -22.16
N VAL A 96 -10.36 -5.39 -21.78
CA VAL A 96 -9.20 -6.09 -22.36
C VAL A 96 -9.31 -7.59 -22.14
N GLN A 97 -9.59 -8.05 -20.93
CA GLN A 97 -9.73 -9.47 -20.65
C GLN A 97 -10.88 -10.11 -21.41
N ILE A 98 -12.05 -9.45 -21.52
CA ILE A 98 -13.17 -9.97 -22.32
C ILE A 98 -12.75 -10.08 -23.79
N HIS A 99 -12.05 -9.08 -24.34
CA HIS A 99 -11.61 -9.11 -25.72
C HIS A 99 -10.62 -10.23 -25.98
N ILE A 100 -9.61 -10.35 -25.12
CA ILE A 100 -8.65 -11.45 -25.11
C ILE A 100 -9.40 -12.79 -25.16
N ASN A 101 -10.30 -13.04 -24.22
CA ASN A 101 -10.98 -14.32 -24.12
C ASN A 101 -11.89 -14.61 -25.34
N LYS A 102 -12.56 -13.59 -25.91
CA LYS A 102 -13.32 -13.74 -27.15
C LYS A 102 -12.44 -14.04 -28.36
N SER A 103 -11.26 -13.41 -28.44
CA SER A 103 -10.35 -13.56 -29.58
C SER A 103 -9.75 -14.96 -29.72
N LEU A 104 -9.72 -15.73 -28.62
CA LEU A 104 -9.18 -17.10 -28.59
C LEU A 104 -10.23 -18.19 -28.80
N GLY A 105 -11.44 -17.81 -29.23
CA GLY A 105 -12.54 -18.73 -29.49
C GLY A 105 -13.25 -19.11 -28.19
N ALA A 106 -14.46 -18.58 -28.01
CA ALA A 106 -15.33 -18.76 -26.86
C ALA A 106 -15.90 -20.19 -26.67
N ILE A 107 -15.17 -21.23 -27.11
CA ILE A 107 -15.61 -22.64 -27.02
C ILE A 107 -15.10 -23.30 -25.74
N ASN A 108 -14.12 -22.69 -25.05
CA ASN A 108 -13.57 -23.27 -23.82
C ASN A 108 -14.36 -22.81 -22.57
N PRO A 109 -15.13 -23.69 -21.89
CA PRO A 109 -15.94 -23.33 -20.72
C PRO A 109 -15.10 -22.81 -19.54
N VAL A 110 -13.81 -23.16 -19.50
CA VAL A 110 -12.85 -22.63 -18.51
C VAL A 110 -12.66 -21.12 -18.68
N LEU A 111 -12.69 -20.62 -19.92
CA LEU A 111 -12.43 -19.23 -20.25
C LEU A 111 -13.60 -18.32 -19.86
N GLU A 112 -14.83 -18.79 -20.09
CA GLU A 112 -16.06 -18.11 -19.63
C GLU A 112 -16.13 -18.07 -18.09
N MET A 113 -15.76 -19.17 -17.43
CA MET A 113 -15.68 -19.24 -15.97
C MET A 113 -14.67 -18.23 -15.40
N ASN A 114 -13.53 -18.03 -16.08
CA ASN A 114 -12.52 -17.06 -15.66
C ASN A 114 -13.01 -15.61 -15.73
N ILE A 115 -13.75 -15.23 -16.78
CA ILE A 115 -14.37 -13.89 -16.86
C ILE A 115 -15.38 -13.68 -15.73
N LYS A 116 -16.24 -14.67 -15.46
CA LYS A 116 -17.22 -14.60 -14.36
C LYS A 116 -16.50 -14.40 -13.02
N LYS A 117 -15.45 -15.18 -12.76
CA LYS A 117 -14.61 -15.03 -11.56
C LYS A 117 -13.99 -13.63 -11.47
N GLN A 118 -13.44 -13.11 -12.58
CA GLN A 118 -12.84 -11.77 -12.61
C GLN A 118 -13.82 -10.67 -12.23
N ILE A 119 -15.06 -10.72 -12.76
CA ILE A 119 -16.12 -9.75 -12.44
C ILE A 119 -16.49 -9.86 -10.95
N VAL A 120 -16.67 -11.08 -10.44
CA VAL A 120 -16.98 -11.31 -9.01
C VAL A 120 -15.87 -10.77 -8.12
N TYR A 121 -14.60 -11.04 -8.45
CA TYR A 121 -13.45 -10.53 -7.68
C TYR A 121 -13.33 -9.01 -7.75
N LEU A 122 -13.64 -8.38 -8.89
CA LEU A 122 -13.67 -6.92 -8.98
C LEU A 122 -14.74 -6.34 -8.06
N ILE A 123 -15.99 -6.83 -8.15
CA ILE A 123 -17.10 -6.33 -7.32
C ILE A 123 -16.77 -6.54 -5.84
N THR A 124 -16.26 -7.72 -5.49
CA THR A 124 -15.82 -8.04 -4.12
C THR A 124 -14.72 -7.09 -3.67
N GLY A 125 -13.72 -6.80 -4.50
CA GLY A 125 -12.65 -5.85 -4.21
C GLY A 125 -13.15 -4.43 -4.00
N LEU A 126 -14.10 -3.96 -4.83
CA LEU A 126 -14.73 -2.64 -4.68
C LEU A 126 -15.55 -2.54 -3.39
N LEU A 127 -16.31 -3.60 -3.05
CA LEU A 127 -17.05 -3.68 -1.79
C LEU A 127 -16.10 -3.67 -0.59
N LEU A 128 -15.02 -4.44 -0.64
CA LEU A 128 -13.99 -4.46 0.40
C LEU A 128 -13.27 -3.11 0.52
N MET A 129 -13.03 -2.41 -0.59
CA MET A 129 -12.45 -1.07 -0.57
C MET A 129 -13.40 -0.07 0.11
N MET A 130 -14.71 -0.11 -0.21
CA MET A 130 -15.72 0.72 0.45
C MET A 130 -15.85 0.38 1.95
N ALA A 131 -15.83 -0.91 2.30
CA ALA A 131 -15.82 -1.34 3.70
C ALA A 131 -14.55 -0.87 4.42
N GLY A 132 -13.39 -0.98 3.78
CA GLY A 132 -12.10 -0.53 4.31
C GLY A 132 -12.06 0.97 4.58
N TYR A 133 -12.76 1.80 3.79
CA TYR A 133 -12.94 3.22 4.09
C TYR A 133 -13.76 3.46 5.38
N LEU A 134 -14.69 2.55 5.69
CA LEU A 134 -15.45 2.58 6.95
C LEU A 134 -14.64 2.06 8.14
N VAL A 135 -13.61 1.24 7.93
CA VAL A 135 -12.70 0.79 9.00
C VAL A 135 -11.87 1.95 9.54
N ASP A 136 -11.70 2.02 10.85
CA ASP A 136 -10.81 2.98 11.47
C ASP A 136 -9.35 2.51 11.36
N TYR A 137 -8.53 3.25 10.62
CA TYR A 137 -7.11 2.93 10.44
C TYR A 137 -6.30 3.17 11.73
N SER A 138 -6.86 3.89 12.72
CA SER A 138 -6.25 4.07 14.04
C SER A 138 -5.95 2.73 14.73
N ILE A 139 -6.74 1.69 14.45
CA ILE A 139 -6.56 0.33 14.96
C ILE A 139 -5.19 -0.22 14.59
N ILE A 140 -4.71 0.08 13.37
CA ILE A 140 -3.38 -0.33 12.89
C ILE A 140 -2.28 0.33 13.71
N GLY A 141 -2.44 1.61 14.07
CA GLY A 141 -1.51 2.34 14.92
C GLY A 141 -1.57 1.92 16.39
N LYS A 142 -2.75 1.54 16.89
CA LYS A 142 -2.99 1.14 18.28
C LYS A 142 -2.49 -0.27 18.59
N TYR A 143 -2.70 -1.22 17.67
CA TYR A 143 -2.34 -2.64 17.86
C TYR A 143 -1.45 -3.22 16.73
N PRO A 144 -0.36 -2.55 16.31
CA PRO A 144 0.41 -2.96 15.15
C PRO A 144 1.07 -4.33 15.33
N LYS A 145 1.54 -4.65 16.54
CA LYS A 145 2.16 -5.95 16.84
C LYS A 145 1.15 -7.09 16.76
N VAL A 146 -0.07 -6.87 17.26
CA VAL A 146 -1.13 -7.89 17.23
C VAL A 146 -1.52 -8.17 15.79
N ILE A 147 -1.75 -7.12 14.99
CA ILE A 147 -2.10 -7.28 13.57
C ILE A 147 -0.95 -7.95 12.81
N TRP A 148 0.30 -7.59 13.09
CA TRP A 148 1.47 -8.25 12.51
C TRP A 148 1.51 -9.74 12.83
N SER A 149 1.28 -10.12 14.10
CA SER A 149 1.20 -11.52 14.52
C SER A 149 0.05 -12.26 13.87
N LEU A 150 -1.13 -11.63 13.75
CA LEU A 150 -2.27 -12.21 13.03
C LEU A 150 -1.95 -12.45 11.56
N LEU A 151 -1.21 -11.55 10.90
CA LEU A 151 -0.78 -11.77 9.53
C LEU A 151 0.08 -13.04 9.40
N ILE A 152 1.03 -13.24 10.31
CA ILE A 152 1.89 -14.44 10.34
C ILE A 152 1.05 -15.69 10.62
N ILE A 153 0.17 -15.65 11.62
CA ILE A 153 -0.71 -16.77 11.95
C ILE A 153 -1.56 -17.16 10.74
N GLY A 154 -2.08 -16.19 9.98
CA GLY A 154 -2.80 -16.46 8.75
C GLY A 154 -1.96 -17.20 7.70
N ILE A 155 -0.68 -16.87 7.56
CA ILE A 155 0.24 -17.63 6.68
C ILE A 155 0.44 -19.05 7.20
N LEU A 156 0.69 -19.21 8.51
CA LEU A 156 0.92 -20.52 9.12
C LEU A 156 -0.31 -21.44 9.05
N ILE A 157 -1.53 -20.86 9.11
CA ILE A 157 -2.78 -21.59 8.92
C ILE A 157 -2.97 -21.96 7.45
N TYR A 158 -2.66 -21.06 6.52
CA TYR A 158 -2.86 -21.30 5.09
C TYR A 158 -1.84 -22.28 4.51
N ALA A 159 -0.57 -22.19 4.93
CA ALA A 159 0.53 -22.95 4.33
C ALA A 159 0.29 -24.47 4.26
N PRO A 160 -0.24 -25.16 5.28
CA PRO A 160 -0.53 -26.60 5.18
C PRO A 160 -1.56 -26.98 4.09
N PHE A 161 -2.42 -26.04 3.67
CA PHE A 161 -3.51 -26.27 2.73
C PHE A 161 -3.33 -25.53 1.40
N GLY A 162 -2.24 -24.77 1.26
CA GLY A 162 -1.98 -23.91 0.12
C GLY A 162 -1.71 -24.72 -1.15
N ASN A 163 -2.38 -24.35 -2.24
CA ASN A 163 -2.13 -24.94 -3.55
C ASN A 163 -0.80 -24.44 -4.12
N TRP A 164 0.05 -25.37 -4.57
CA TRP A 164 1.30 -25.05 -5.22
C TRP A 164 1.09 -24.92 -6.74
N ILE A 165 1.41 -23.74 -7.29
CA ILE A 165 1.33 -23.45 -8.72
C ILE A 165 2.70 -22.92 -9.14
N ASN A 166 3.33 -23.56 -10.13
CA ASN A 166 4.66 -23.19 -10.62
C ASN A 166 5.74 -23.08 -9.52
N GLY A 167 5.67 -23.97 -8.52
CA GLY A 167 6.60 -23.99 -7.38
C GLY A 167 6.37 -22.89 -6.34
N GLN A 168 5.24 -22.18 -6.39
CA GLN A 168 4.87 -21.13 -5.45
C GLN A 168 3.53 -21.47 -4.80
N MET A 169 3.36 -21.07 -3.54
CA MET A 169 2.04 -21.12 -2.92
C MET A 169 1.13 -20.04 -3.49
N ALA A 170 0.04 -20.46 -4.11
CA ALA A 170 -0.94 -19.56 -4.70
C ALA A 170 -1.49 -18.57 -3.65
N TYR A 171 -1.83 -17.36 -4.09
CA TYR A 171 -2.48 -16.30 -3.32
C TYR A 171 -1.67 -15.64 -2.19
N LEU A 172 -0.54 -16.22 -1.75
CA LEU A 172 0.32 -15.58 -0.74
C LEU A 172 0.95 -14.27 -1.22
N ASN A 173 1.09 -14.08 -2.53
CA ASN A 173 1.67 -12.85 -3.11
C ASN A 173 0.88 -11.60 -2.70
N ALA A 174 -0.44 -11.63 -2.86
CA ALA A 174 -1.32 -10.51 -2.50
C ALA A 174 -1.39 -10.33 -0.99
N TYR A 175 -1.43 -11.43 -0.23
CA TYR A 175 -1.43 -11.40 1.23
C TYR A 175 -0.14 -10.77 1.80
N SER A 176 1.00 -11.05 1.17
CA SER A 176 2.31 -10.51 1.57
C SER A 176 2.36 -8.98 1.47
N CYS A 177 1.61 -8.37 0.54
CA CYS A 177 1.53 -6.92 0.42
C CYS A 177 0.87 -6.26 1.65
N LEU A 178 0.08 -6.99 2.45
CA LEU A 178 -0.53 -6.45 3.68
C LEU A 178 0.48 -6.16 4.79
N PHE A 179 1.70 -6.71 4.71
CA PHE A 179 2.76 -6.34 5.67
C PHE A 179 3.18 -4.88 5.54
N ILE A 180 3.05 -4.25 4.37
CA ILE A 180 3.46 -2.85 4.13
C ILE A 180 2.66 -1.85 4.99
N PRO A 181 1.32 -1.83 4.98
CA PRO A 181 0.57 -0.91 5.84
C PRO A 181 0.77 -1.20 7.33
N VAL A 182 0.85 -2.47 7.73
CA VAL A 182 1.11 -2.85 9.14
C VAL A 182 2.51 -2.44 9.59
N TYR A 183 3.50 -2.50 8.70
CA TYR A 183 4.84 -1.99 8.94
C TYR A 183 4.84 -0.49 9.26
N GLY A 184 3.98 0.29 8.59
CA GLY A 184 3.71 1.68 8.93
C GLY A 184 3.29 1.85 10.40
N GLY A 185 2.37 1.02 10.87
CA GLY A 185 1.95 0.98 12.28
C GLY A 185 3.07 0.57 13.24
N ILE A 186 3.90 -0.41 12.86
CA ILE A 186 5.07 -0.84 13.66
C ILE A 186 6.05 0.33 13.84
N MET A 187 6.38 1.06 12.77
CA MET A 187 7.24 2.22 12.85
C MET A 187 6.67 3.30 13.77
N PHE A 188 5.35 3.52 13.72
CA PHE A 188 4.66 4.45 14.60
C PHE A 188 4.78 4.03 16.08
N ALA A 189 4.60 2.74 16.40
CA ALA A 189 4.76 2.23 17.77
C ALA A 189 6.20 2.29 18.32
N TYR A 190 7.20 2.42 17.45
CA TYR A 190 8.60 2.61 17.83
C TYR A 190 9.11 4.05 17.66
N ARG A 191 8.21 5.02 17.44
CA ARG A 191 8.53 6.46 17.36
C ARG A 191 9.24 6.92 18.66
N LYS A 192 10.13 7.93 18.53
CA LYS A 192 10.93 8.53 19.61
C LYS A 192 11.87 7.58 20.38
N LYS A 193 12.09 6.35 19.93
CA LYS A 193 13.00 5.38 20.59
C LYS A 193 14.45 5.39 20.06
N GLY A 194 14.86 6.44 19.36
CA GLY A 194 16.21 6.58 18.82
C GLY A 194 16.61 5.43 17.89
N TYR A 195 17.89 5.03 17.94
CA TYR A 195 18.43 3.93 17.15
C TYR A 195 17.82 2.56 17.50
N VAL A 196 17.39 2.35 18.74
CA VAL A 196 16.75 1.10 19.17
C VAL A 196 15.43 0.90 18.41
N GLY A 197 14.67 1.97 18.19
CA GLY A 197 13.45 1.93 17.38
C GLY A 197 13.74 1.53 15.94
N ILE A 198 14.79 2.10 15.33
CA ILE A 198 15.21 1.82 13.95
C ILE A 198 15.63 0.35 13.79
N ILE A 199 16.47 -0.17 14.70
CA ILE A 199 16.93 -1.56 14.66
C ILE A 199 15.75 -2.52 14.80
N LYS A 200 14.80 -2.26 15.71
CA LYS A 200 13.59 -3.08 15.85
C LYS A 200 12.76 -3.07 14.56
N CYS A 201 12.56 -1.90 13.94
CA CYS A 201 11.85 -1.82 12.66
C CYS A 201 12.58 -2.58 11.54
N LEU A 202 13.91 -2.55 11.53
CA LEU A 202 14.71 -3.34 10.59
C LEU A 202 14.50 -4.85 10.82
N LEU A 203 14.54 -5.30 12.07
CA LEU A 203 14.30 -6.70 12.43
C LEU A 203 12.90 -7.18 12.02
N PHE A 204 11.85 -6.37 12.23
CA PHE A 204 10.51 -6.70 11.74
C PHE A 204 10.48 -6.85 10.21
N SER A 205 11.15 -5.95 9.48
CA SER A 205 11.22 -6.05 8.01
C SER A 205 11.95 -7.30 7.56
N ILE A 206 13.10 -7.60 8.15
CA ILE A 206 13.90 -8.80 7.83
C ILE A 206 13.10 -10.06 8.17
N PHE A 207 12.43 -10.08 9.32
CA PHE A 207 11.62 -11.21 9.76
C PHE A 207 10.44 -11.48 8.80
N ALA A 208 9.75 -10.44 8.32
CA ALA A 208 8.74 -10.58 7.28
C ALA A 208 9.31 -11.26 6.04
N CYS A 209 10.49 -10.79 5.61
CA CYS A 209 11.18 -11.30 4.43
C CYS A 209 11.58 -12.77 4.58
N VAL A 210 12.12 -13.16 5.73
CA VAL A 210 12.51 -14.56 6.02
C VAL A 210 11.29 -15.47 5.97
N ILE A 211 10.21 -15.13 6.67
CA ILE A 211 8.97 -15.90 6.66
C ILE A 211 8.46 -16.06 5.21
N ILE A 212 8.39 -14.97 4.45
CA ILE A 212 7.90 -14.99 3.08
C ILE A 212 8.81 -15.82 2.15
N SER A 213 10.12 -15.85 2.41
CA SER A 213 11.06 -16.63 1.60
C SER A 213 10.88 -18.14 1.72
N GLU A 214 10.43 -18.64 2.88
CA GLU A 214 10.15 -20.07 3.10
C GLU A 214 8.95 -20.57 2.29
N PHE A 215 8.00 -19.70 1.96
CA PHE A 215 6.78 -20.06 1.21
C PHE A 215 6.90 -19.78 -0.30
N ILE A 216 8.12 -19.55 -0.79
CA ILE A 216 8.50 -19.39 -2.21
C ILE A 216 7.59 -18.39 -2.95
N VAL A 217 7.60 -17.16 -2.47
CA VAL A 217 6.98 -16.01 -3.15
C VAL A 217 7.89 -15.49 -4.28
N PRO A 218 7.37 -14.93 -5.39
CA PRO A 218 8.18 -14.37 -6.46
C PRO A 218 9.22 -13.37 -5.94
N LEU A 219 10.41 -13.40 -6.55
CA LEU A 219 11.49 -12.46 -6.23
C LEU A 219 11.03 -11.00 -6.32
N SER A 220 10.12 -10.67 -7.25
CA SER A 220 9.56 -9.32 -7.39
C SER A 220 8.79 -8.85 -6.16
N VAL A 221 7.98 -9.72 -5.55
CA VAL A 221 7.20 -9.39 -4.34
C VAL A 221 8.14 -9.27 -3.14
N TYR A 222 9.12 -10.16 -3.03
CA TYR A 222 10.15 -10.10 -1.99
C TYR A 222 10.94 -8.78 -2.04
N LEU A 223 11.46 -8.42 -3.23
CA LEU A 223 12.16 -7.17 -3.45
C LEU A 223 11.23 -5.96 -3.23
N GLY A 224 9.99 -6.02 -3.74
CA GLY A 224 9.00 -4.98 -3.56
C GLY A 224 8.73 -4.69 -2.08
N LEU A 225 8.58 -5.73 -1.25
CA LEU A 225 8.36 -5.59 0.19
C LEU A 225 9.56 -4.96 0.89
N ILE A 226 10.77 -5.48 0.66
CA ILE A 226 11.96 -5.01 1.36
C ILE A 226 12.30 -3.57 0.97
N PHE A 227 12.23 -3.21 -0.32
CA PHE A 227 12.47 -1.84 -0.76
C PHE A 227 11.38 -0.90 -0.23
N SER A 228 10.11 -1.30 -0.25
CA SER A 228 9.03 -0.48 0.31
C SER A 228 9.26 -0.18 1.79
N ASN A 229 9.59 -1.19 2.60
CA ASN A 229 9.86 -1.02 4.03
C ASN A 229 11.09 -0.14 4.28
N LEU A 230 12.17 -0.32 3.52
CA LEU A 230 13.38 0.51 3.63
C LEU A 230 13.13 1.96 3.22
N ILE A 231 12.36 2.20 2.16
CA ILE A 231 11.95 3.54 1.72
C ILE A 231 11.08 4.20 2.79
N MET A 232 10.10 3.47 3.34
CA MET A 232 9.24 3.95 4.43
C MET A 232 10.05 4.31 5.68
N LEU A 233 10.98 3.45 6.09
CA LEU A 233 11.85 3.70 7.25
C LEU A 233 12.81 4.88 7.00
N SER A 234 13.35 4.99 5.79
CA SER A 234 14.16 6.14 5.36
C SER A 234 13.37 7.45 5.40
N ALA A 235 12.12 7.44 4.95
CA ALA A 235 11.23 8.59 5.02
C ALA A 235 10.91 8.98 6.47
N ALA A 236 10.63 8.01 7.35
CA ALA A 236 10.40 8.24 8.77
C ALA A 236 11.62 8.86 9.48
N VAL A 237 12.83 8.41 9.15
CA VAL A 237 14.09 9.02 9.64
C VAL A 237 14.27 10.44 9.12
N LYS A 238 14.02 10.70 7.84
CA LYS A 238 14.08 12.07 7.27
C LYS A 238 13.12 13.03 7.97
N LYS A 239 11.91 12.54 8.30
CA LYS A 239 10.88 13.25 9.09
C LYS A 239 11.16 13.28 10.60
N ASN A 240 12.33 12.80 11.04
CA ASN A 240 12.77 12.80 12.44
C ASN A 240 11.84 12.08 13.42
N TRP A 241 11.15 11.01 12.98
CA TRP A 241 10.22 10.26 13.84
C TRP A 241 10.92 9.60 15.03
N PHE A 242 12.17 9.18 14.88
CA PHE A 242 12.90 8.44 15.90
C PHE A 242 13.79 9.32 16.79
N GLY A 243 14.05 10.58 16.43
CA GLY A 243 14.96 11.46 17.17
C GLY A 243 16.43 11.05 17.08
N ALA A 244 16.82 10.26 16.07
CA ALA A 244 18.19 9.79 15.85
C ALA A 244 18.91 10.64 14.79
N SER A 245 20.25 10.61 14.78
CA SER A 245 21.00 11.36 13.76
C SER A 245 20.74 10.76 12.37
N LYS A 246 20.34 11.62 11.42
CA LYS A 246 19.88 11.20 10.08
C LYS A 246 20.97 10.40 9.33
N GLY A 247 22.22 10.84 9.39
CA GLY A 247 23.34 10.20 8.71
C GLY A 247 23.61 8.78 9.22
N LYS A 248 23.80 8.61 10.54
CA LYS A 248 24.05 7.28 11.13
C LYS A 248 22.84 6.35 10.98
N ALA A 249 21.63 6.89 11.11
CA ALA A 249 20.41 6.12 10.89
C ALA A 249 20.31 5.58 9.45
N MET A 250 20.61 6.40 8.43
CA MET A 250 20.63 5.95 7.04
C MET A 250 21.72 4.91 6.79
N ALA A 251 22.90 5.08 7.38
CA ALA A 251 23.97 4.09 7.29
C ALA A 251 23.55 2.74 7.89
N ILE A 252 22.79 2.72 8.99
CA ILE A 252 22.24 1.48 9.57
C ILE A 252 21.19 0.85 8.63
N ILE A 253 20.28 1.66 8.06
CA ILE A 253 19.19 1.16 7.21
C ILE A 253 19.71 0.54 5.92
N TRP A 254 20.75 1.10 5.30
CA TRP A 254 21.25 0.65 4.00
C TRP A 254 22.55 -0.16 4.09
N GLY A 255 23.32 0.00 5.16
CA GLY A 255 24.65 -0.60 5.30
C GLY A 255 24.66 -2.12 5.43
N TRP A 256 23.54 -2.74 5.84
CA TRP A 256 23.44 -4.21 5.90
C TRP A 256 23.27 -4.86 4.51
N ILE A 257 22.78 -4.13 3.50
CA ILE A 257 22.54 -4.65 2.14
C ILE A 257 23.83 -5.11 1.46
N PRO A 258 24.91 -4.31 1.38
CA PRO A 258 26.16 -4.77 0.76
C PRO A 258 26.78 -5.95 1.53
N ILE A 259 26.66 -5.96 2.85
CA ILE A 259 27.14 -7.07 3.70
C ILE A 259 26.36 -8.36 3.38
N ALA A 260 25.04 -8.29 3.35
CA ALA A 260 24.18 -9.42 3.00
C ALA A 260 24.42 -9.90 1.55
N GLY A 261 24.63 -8.97 0.62
CA GLY A 261 24.99 -9.26 -0.76
C GLY A 261 26.31 -10.01 -0.87
N LEU A 262 27.35 -9.53 -0.17
CA LEU A 262 28.66 -10.18 -0.14
C LEU A 262 28.58 -11.59 0.45
N ILE A 263 27.90 -11.74 1.60
CA ILE A 263 27.67 -13.06 2.21
C ILE A 263 26.96 -13.99 1.24
N ARG A 264 25.92 -13.50 0.55
CA ARG A 264 25.16 -14.33 -0.41
C ARG A 264 26.00 -14.75 -1.61
N ILE A 265 26.83 -13.86 -2.16
CA ILE A 265 27.75 -14.14 -3.26
C ILE A 265 28.75 -15.22 -2.85
N LEU A 266 29.38 -15.08 -1.67
CA LEU A 266 30.33 -16.05 -1.15
C LEU A 266 29.69 -17.41 -0.82
N SER A 267 28.38 -17.44 -0.57
CA SER A 267 27.63 -18.65 -0.26
C SER A 267 27.06 -19.38 -1.48
N PHE A 268 27.25 -18.85 -2.70
CA PHE A 268 26.72 -19.52 -3.90
C PHE A 268 27.55 -20.76 -4.25
N SER A 269 26.85 -21.87 -4.47
CA SER A 269 27.45 -23.04 -5.12
C SER A 269 27.70 -22.76 -6.60
N GLN A 270 28.68 -23.46 -7.20
CA GLN A 270 28.98 -23.36 -8.64
C GLN A 270 27.74 -23.56 -9.52
N TYR A 271 26.87 -24.50 -9.15
CA TYR A 271 25.58 -24.73 -9.82
C TYR A 271 24.66 -23.51 -9.80
N GLN A 272 24.58 -22.80 -8.66
CA GLN A 272 23.74 -21.61 -8.54
C GLN A 272 24.28 -20.43 -9.35
N VAL A 273 25.61 -20.26 -9.37
CA VAL A 273 26.27 -19.23 -10.19
C VAL A 273 25.99 -19.47 -11.67
N GLU A 274 26.17 -20.70 -12.14
CA GLU A 274 25.92 -21.06 -13.54
C GLU A 274 24.44 -20.93 -13.90
N GLY A 275 23.54 -21.28 -12.99
CA GLY A 275 22.11 -21.07 -13.16
C GLY A 275 21.71 -19.59 -13.30
N ILE A 276 22.33 -18.70 -12.52
CA ILE A 276 22.12 -17.24 -12.63
C ILE A 276 22.71 -16.74 -13.94
N ARG A 277 23.93 -17.16 -14.29
CA ARG A 277 24.60 -16.79 -15.54
C ARG A 277 23.76 -17.16 -16.75
N ASN A 278 23.25 -18.39 -16.80
CA ASN A 278 22.40 -18.88 -17.89
C ASN A 278 21.09 -18.09 -18.00
N LYS A 279 20.49 -17.71 -16.87
CA LYS A 279 19.29 -16.85 -16.87
C LYS A 279 19.59 -15.46 -17.41
N ILE A 280 20.69 -14.85 -16.99
CA ILE A 280 21.11 -13.53 -17.48
C ILE A 280 21.42 -13.60 -18.98
N ASP A 281 22.15 -14.63 -19.43
CA ASP A 281 22.48 -14.76 -20.84
C ASP A 281 21.24 -15.05 -21.70
N THR A 282 20.27 -15.82 -21.18
CA THR A 282 18.95 -15.99 -21.83
C THR A 282 18.20 -14.66 -21.94
N MET A 283 18.30 -13.76 -20.97
CA MET A 283 17.65 -12.44 -21.05
C MET A 283 18.33 -11.51 -22.07
N ILE A 284 19.65 -11.58 -22.18
CA ILE A 284 20.41 -10.75 -23.11
C ILE A 284 20.24 -11.27 -24.54
N ARG A 285 20.42 -12.59 -24.74
CA ARG A 285 20.41 -13.30 -26.03
C ARG A 285 19.34 -14.40 -26.05
N PRO A 286 18.05 -14.04 -25.96
CA PRO A 286 16.96 -15.03 -25.93
C PRO A 286 16.88 -15.88 -27.20
N GLU A 287 17.39 -15.42 -28.34
CA GLU A 287 17.45 -16.22 -29.58
C GLU A 287 18.32 -17.48 -29.49
N LEU A 288 19.26 -17.55 -28.55
CA LEU A 288 20.19 -18.68 -28.40
C LEU A 288 19.66 -19.79 -27.47
N TYR A 289 18.55 -19.54 -26.78
CA TYR A 289 18.05 -20.41 -25.71
C TYR A 289 16.58 -20.73 -25.91
N GLU A 290 16.18 -22.00 -25.80
CA GLU A 290 14.77 -22.41 -25.88
C GLU A 290 13.88 -21.68 -24.87
N ARG A 291 14.40 -21.45 -23.65
CA ARG A 291 13.72 -20.68 -22.59
C ARG A 291 13.49 -19.20 -22.97
N GLY A 292 14.20 -18.70 -23.98
CA GLY A 292 14.04 -17.36 -24.53
C GLY A 292 12.86 -17.22 -25.49
N TYR A 293 12.17 -18.31 -25.85
CA TYR A 293 11.06 -18.30 -26.81
C TYR A 293 10.00 -17.23 -26.51
N GLN A 294 9.47 -17.18 -25.29
CA GLN A 294 8.46 -16.19 -24.90
C GLN A 294 8.99 -14.75 -25.04
N MET A 295 10.26 -14.52 -24.70
CA MET A 295 10.87 -13.20 -24.79
C MET A 295 11.09 -12.77 -26.25
N ASN A 296 11.45 -13.72 -27.13
CA ASN A 296 11.54 -13.47 -28.57
C ASN A 296 10.17 -13.15 -29.17
N GLU A 297 9.12 -13.87 -28.78
CA GLU A 297 7.77 -13.57 -29.25
C GLU A 297 7.29 -12.19 -28.77
N VAL A 298 7.56 -11.80 -27.52
CA VAL A 298 7.29 -10.44 -27.04
C VAL A 298 8.05 -9.39 -27.87
N ARG A 299 9.35 -9.61 -28.14
CA ARG A 299 10.17 -8.71 -28.97
C ARG A 299 9.62 -8.58 -30.39
N LYS A 300 9.18 -9.68 -31.00
CA LYS A 300 8.56 -9.69 -32.34
C LYS A 300 7.24 -8.92 -32.35
N ILE A 301 6.35 -9.16 -31.37
CA ILE A 301 5.06 -8.47 -31.26
C ILE A 301 5.29 -6.97 -31.14
N ILE A 302 6.14 -6.53 -30.20
CA ILE A 302 6.40 -5.11 -29.98
C ILE A 302 7.12 -4.48 -31.17
N GLY A 303 8.13 -5.16 -31.73
CA GLY A 303 8.93 -4.66 -32.86
C GLY A 303 8.13 -4.47 -34.15
N ASN A 304 7.12 -5.32 -34.36
CA ASN A 304 6.23 -5.25 -35.53
C ASN A 304 4.90 -4.52 -35.23
N SER A 305 4.72 -3.97 -34.03
CA SER A 305 3.48 -3.26 -33.67
C SER A 305 3.33 -1.97 -34.46
N ARG A 306 2.14 -1.75 -35.04
CA ARG A 306 1.80 -0.50 -35.73
C ARG A 306 1.49 0.62 -34.73
N LEU A 307 1.49 1.87 -35.19
CA LEU A 307 1.10 3.00 -34.34
C LEU A 307 -0.37 2.86 -33.87
N PHE A 308 -1.26 2.44 -34.78
CA PHE A 308 -2.67 2.17 -34.52
C PHE A 308 -3.11 0.85 -35.14
N GLY A 309 -3.96 0.11 -34.43
CA GLY A 309 -4.56 -1.12 -34.91
C GLY A 309 -3.65 -2.34 -34.85
N PHE A 310 -4.09 -3.40 -35.52
CA PHE A 310 -3.43 -4.71 -35.52
C PHE A 310 -2.69 -4.96 -36.83
N ASP A 311 -1.57 -5.65 -36.75
CA ASP A 311 -0.90 -6.21 -37.92
C ASP A 311 -1.36 -7.66 -38.18
N PRO A 312 -1.98 -7.98 -39.32
CA PRO A 312 -2.44 -9.33 -39.68
C PRO A 312 -1.37 -10.42 -39.55
N ASP A 313 -0.10 -10.08 -39.74
CA ASP A 313 1.01 -11.03 -39.74
C ASP A 313 1.44 -11.41 -38.31
N ILE A 314 0.93 -10.72 -37.28
CA ILE A 314 1.22 -11.04 -35.87
C ILE A 314 0.24 -12.11 -35.37
N SER A 315 0.64 -13.38 -35.46
CA SER A 315 -0.11 -14.46 -34.83
C SER A 315 0.01 -14.43 -33.29
N MET A 316 -0.98 -13.86 -32.61
CA MET A 316 -0.98 -13.76 -31.14
C MET A 316 -1.33 -15.07 -30.40
N GLY A 317 -1.66 -16.14 -31.14
CA GLY A 317 -2.10 -17.42 -30.57
C GLY A 317 -1.02 -18.23 -29.84
N PHE A 318 0.26 -17.85 -29.94
CA PHE A 318 1.38 -18.66 -29.45
C PHE A 318 2.03 -18.15 -28.15
N LEU A 319 1.64 -16.97 -27.64
CA LEU A 319 2.20 -16.44 -26.39
C LEU A 319 1.46 -17.01 -25.18
N SER A 320 1.98 -18.08 -24.59
CA SER A 320 1.44 -18.64 -23.34
C SER A 320 1.45 -17.57 -22.23
N GLY A 321 0.30 -17.28 -21.61
CA GLY A 321 0.18 -16.27 -20.56
C GLY A 321 -0.29 -14.89 -21.02
N TYR A 322 -0.84 -14.75 -22.24
CA TYR A 322 -1.45 -13.49 -22.74
C TYR A 322 -2.52 -12.91 -21.80
N ASN A 323 -3.22 -13.76 -21.04
CA ASN A 323 -4.30 -13.38 -20.12
C ASN A 323 -3.80 -13.06 -18.70
N ASN A 324 -2.49 -13.10 -18.45
CA ASN A 324 -1.89 -12.81 -17.15
C ASN A 324 -0.67 -11.89 -17.31
N ASP A 325 0.50 -12.45 -17.63
CA ASP A 325 1.78 -11.74 -17.58
C ASP A 325 2.02 -10.83 -18.80
N TYR A 326 1.35 -11.10 -19.92
CA TYR A 326 1.59 -10.42 -21.20
C TYR A 326 0.40 -9.58 -21.70
N ILE A 327 -0.50 -9.16 -20.81
CA ILE A 327 -1.66 -8.32 -21.16
C ILE A 327 -1.21 -7.03 -21.84
N LEU A 328 -0.16 -6.37 -21.33
CA LEU A 328 0.33 -5.12 -21.93
C LEU A 328 0.90 -5.37 -23.33
N THR A 329 1.68 -6.45 -23.52
CA THR A 329 2.18 -6.86 -24.84
C THR A 329 1.04 -7.13 -25.83
N TYR A 330 -0.04 -7.77 -25.36
CA TYR A 330 -1.24 -7.99 -26.18
C TYR A 330 -1.85 -6.66 -26.64
N ILE A 331 -1.93 -5.65 -25.78
CA ILE A 331 -2.45 -4.32 -26.12
C ILE A 331 -1.59 -3.67 -27.19
N PHE A 332 -0.25 -3.72 -27.05
CA PHE A 332 0.68 -3.21 -28.06
C PHE A 332 0.47 -3.89 -29.41
N GLY A 333 0.42 -5.23 -29.44
CA GLY A 333 0.24 -5.98 -30.67
C GLY A 333 -1.13 -5.79 -31.32
N ARG A 334 -2.21 -5.69 -30.52
CA ARG A 334 -3.59 -5.68 -31.03
C ARG A 334 -4.13 -4.31 -31.37
N TRP A 335 -3.81 -3.31 -30.56
CA TRP A 335 -4.37 -1.95 -30.71
C TRP A 335 -3.32 -0.92 -31.09
N GLY A 336 -2.05 -1.32 -31.11
CA GLY A 336 -0.93 -0.51 -31.54
C GLY A 336 -0.20 0.19 -30.38
N ILE A 337 0.92 0.83 -30.73
CA ILE A 337 1.81 1.50 -29.79
C ILE A 337 1.09 2.63 -29.04
N ALA A 338 0.21 3.38 -29.71
CA ALA A 338 -0.51 4.49 -29.08
C ALA A 338 -1.37 4.02 -27.89
N ALA A 339 -2.04 2.87 -28.02
CA ALA A 339 -2.87 2.30 -26.95
C ALA A 339 -2.02 1.83 -25.76
N GLY A 340 -0.91 1.15 -26.02
CA GLY A 340 0.02 0.71 -24.98
C GLY A 340 0.63 1.89 -24.21
N VAL A 341 1.10 2.92 -24.91
CA VAL A 341 1.65 4.14 -24.30
C VAL A 341 0.58 4.88 -23.49
N PHE A 342 -0.64 4.99 -23.99
CA PHE A 342 -1.75 5.61 -23.26
C PHE A 342 -2.00 4.93 -21.90
N ILE A 343 -2.02 3.60 -21.85
CA ILE A 343 -2.20 2.86 -20.59
C ILE A 343 -1.02 3.10 -19.64
N ILE A 344 0.22 3.10 -20.14
CA ILE A 344 1.40 3.41 -19.33
C ILE A 344 1.29 4.82 -18.72
N ILE A 345 0.90 5.82 -19.50
CA ILE A 345 0.71 7.19 -19.02
C ILE A 345 -0.38 7.26 -17.93
N LEU A 346 -1.48 6.52 -18.08
CA LEU A 346 -2.53 6.45 -17.06
C LEU A 346 -1.99 5.88 -15.75
N PHE A 347 -1.23 4.78 -15.78
CA PHE A 347 -0.62 4.20 -14.59
C PHE A 347 0.39 5.15 -13.94
N ILE A 348 1.26 5.79 -14.72
CA ILE A 348 2.24 6.76 -14.21
C ILE A 348 1.52 7.93 -13.54
N THR A 349 0.47 8.46 -14.18
CA THR A 349 -0.31 9.58 -13.65
C THR A 349 -1.00 9.21 -12.34
N LEU A 350 -1.58 8.01 -12.23
CA LEU A 350 -2.15 7.50 -10.99
C LEU A 350 -1.09 7.42 -9.88
N ILE A 351 0.08 6.84 -10.16
CA ILE A 351 1.19 6.71 -9.19
C ILE A 351 1.67 8.08 -8.72
N VAL A 352 1.94 9.00 -9.65
CA VAL A 352 2.38 10.36 -9.34
C VAL A 352 1.33 11.08 -8.50
N HIS A 353 0.04 10.96 -8.85
CA HIS A 353 -1.04 11.59 -8.09
C HIS A 353 -1.12 11.04 -6.66
N MET A 354 -1.02 9.71 -6.48
CA MET A 354 -0.98 9.09 -5.14
C MET A 354 0.22 9.58 -4.30
N ILE A 355 1.40 9.70 -4.90
CA ILE A 355 2.59 10.25 -4.23
C ILE A 355 2.37 11.71 -3.85
N CYS A 356 1.84 12.54 -4.75
CA CYS A 356 1.55 13.93 -4.48
C CYS A 356 0.56 14.07 -3.31
N VAL A 357 -0.53 13.31 -3.31
CA VAL A 357 -1.49 13.29 -2.19
C VAL A 357 -0.80 12.90 -0.89
N SER A 358 0.01 11.83 -0.89
CA SER A 358 0.74 11.37 0.30
C SER A 358 1.75 12.40 0.83
N MET A 359 2.40 13.17 -0.05
CA MET A 359 3.33 14.23 0.35
C MET A 359 2.63 15.44 0.99
N HIS A 360 1.40 15.75 0.56
CA HIS A 360 0.61 16.87 1.07
C HIS A 360 -0.21 16.53 2.32
N GLN A 361 -0.27 15.25 2.72
CA GLN A 361 -0.87 14.85 3.99
C GLN A 361 -0.09 15.44 5.16
N LYS A 362 -0.71 16.40 5.87
CA LYS A 362 -0.19 16.92 7.13
C LYS A 362 -0.24 15.80 8.17
N ILE A 363 0.92 15.53 8.78
CA ILE A 363 0.99 14.68 9.97
C ILE A 363 0.49 15.58 11.11
N HIS A 364 -0.75 15.35 11.53
CA HIS A 364 -1.23 15.85 12.81
C HIS A 364 -0.71 14.92 13.92
#